data_AF-A0A239GNS3-F1
#
_entry.id   AF-A0A239GNS3-F1
#
_cell.length_a   1.000
_cell.length_b   1.000
_cell.length_c   1.000
_cell.angle_alpha   90.00
_cell.angle_beta   90.00
_cell.angle_gamma   90.00
#
_symmetry.space_group_name_H-M   'P 1'
#
loop_
_entity.id
_entity.type
_entity.pdbx_description
1 polymer ?
#
loop_
_entity_poly.entity_id
_entity_poly.type
_entity_poly.pdbx_seq_one_letter_code
_entity_poly.pdbx_strand_id
1 'polypeptide(L)'
;MIERATEVLAVDEPVVGWASGPLGAVQAADREIGRQTALRARAIAAFAASRPASADRQPGEAGAMAAERWASRAEVLRPVSEWATSELAIALNVTTQRAEEELVRSLTLVGRLPRVLAALQSGVLHVGHLCACSSTSRRSRRTRCAPASRASCWAGWRPGR
;
A
#
# COMPACT_ATOMS: atom_id res chain seq x y z
N MET A 1 13.90 14.85 -25.98
CA MET A 1 14.71 14.04 -25.06
C MET A 1 14.77 14.79 -23.73
N ILE A 2 13.97 14.39 -22.75
CA ILE A 2 14.07 14.92 -21.39
C ILE A 2 14.45 13.73 -20.53
N GLU A 3 15.75 13.62 -20.23
CA GLU A 3 16.25 12.75 -19.17
C GLU A 3 15.69 13.26 -17.84
N ARG A 4 14.70 12.54 -17.28
CA ARG A 4 14.38 12.69 -15.86
C ARG A 4 15.27 11.74 -15.09
N ALA A 5 16.39 12.28 -14.62
CA ALA A 5 17.21 11.66 -13.59
C ALA A 5 16.30 11.28 -12.41
N THR A 6 16.18 9.98 -12.18
CA THR A 6 15.74 9.41 -10.91
C THR A 6 16.78 9.79 -9.87
N GLU A 7 16.56 10.93 -9.23
CA GLU A 7 17.28 11.31 -8.04
C GLU A 7 16.94 10.26 -6.97
N VAL A 8 17.91 9.37 -6.73
CA VAL A 8 17.85 8.37 -5.67
C VAL A 8 17.88 9.18 -4.38
N LEU A 9 16.71 9.38 -3.77
CA LEU A 9 16.60 10.02 -2.46
C LEU A 9 17.56 9.28 -1.52
N ALA A 10 18.60 9.98 -1.09
CA ALA A 10 19.52 9.50 -0.07
C ALA A 10 18.69 9.00 1.13
N VAL A 11 19.13 7.91 1.74
CA VAL A 11 18.58 7.45 3.00
C VAL A 11 18.88 8.55 4.01
N ASP A 12 17.92 9.45 4.25
CA ASP A 12 18.06 10.48 5.28
C ASP A 12 18.27 9.74 6.60
N GLU A 13 19.50 9.81 7.12
CA GLU A 13 19.80 9.26 8.43
C GLU A 13 18.89 9.92 9.47
N PRO A 14 18.37 9.15 10.45
CA PRO A 14 17.60 9.76 11.52
C PRO A 14 18.47 10.81 12.22
N VAL A 15 17.84 11.89 12.71
CA VAL A 15 18.49 13.03 13.38
C VAL A 15 19.43 12.60 14.53
N VAL A 16 19.22 11.41 15.09
CA VAL A 16 20.00 10.82 16.19
C VAL A 16 21.02 9.76 15.75
N GLY A 17 21.21 9.56 14.43
CA GLY A 17 22.06 8.51 13.88
C GLY A 17 21.50 7.09 14.07
N TRP A 18 22.15 6.10 13.45
CA TRP A 18 21.77 4.69 13.61
C TRP A 18 22.29 4.14 14.94
N ALA A 19 21.46 3.35 15.61
CA ALA A 19 21.90 2.67 16.83
C ALA A 19 22.95 1.60 16.50
N SER A 20 23.88 1.38 17.43
CA SER A 20 24.81 0.24 17.38
C SER A 20 24.26 -0.95 18.19
N GLY A 21 24.78 -2.16 17.93
CA GLY A 21 24.38 -3.37 18.66
C GLY A 21 22.97 -3.88 18.31
N PRO A 22 22.27 -4.56 19.24
CA PRO A 22 20.99 -5.20 18.95
C PRO A 22 19.90 -4.26 18.44
N LEU A 23 19.86 -3.01 18.93
CA LEU A 23 18.88 -2.03 18.47
C LEU A 23 19.13 -1.59 17.01
N GLY A 24 20.40 -1.48 16.61
CA GLY A 24 20.77 -1.22 15.22
C GLY A 24 20.33 -2.34 14.28
N ALA A 25 20.41 -3.59 14.73
CA ALA A 25 19.91 -4.74 13.97
C ALA A 25 18.39 -4.68 13.75
N VAL A 26 17.62 -4.26 14.75
CA VAL A 26 16.17 -4.04 14.62
C VAL A 26 15.87 -2.94 13.60
N GLN A 27 16.56 -1.80 13.69
CA GLN A 27 16.39 -0.69 12.73
C GLN A 27 16.76 -1.10 11.29
N ALA A 28 17.80 -1.92 11.12
CA ALA A 28 18.16 -2.46 9.80
C ALA A 28 17.09 -3.41 9.26
N ALA A 29 16.53 -4.28 10.12
CA ALA A 29 15.46 -5.20 9.73
C ALA A 29 14.20 -4.46 9.29
N ASP A 30 13.75 -3.43 10.03
CA ASP A 30 12.56 -2.67 9.67
C ASP A 30 12.72 -1.91 8.34
N ARG A 31 13.92 -1.38 8.06
CA ARG A 31 14.20 -0.76 6.76
C ARG A 31 14.14 -1.75 5.62
N GLU A 32 14.65 -2.96 5.82
CA GLU A 32 14.53 -4.03 4.82
C GLU A 32 13.06 -4.43 4.62
N ILE A 33 12.29 -4.58 5.71
CA ILE A 33 10.84 -4.83 5.61
C ILE A 33 10.15 -3.71 4.82
N GLY A 34 10.53 -2.44 5.03
CA GLY A 34 10.07 -1.30 4.25
C GLY A 34 10.39 -1.42 2.76
N ARG A 35 11.66 -1.73 2.42
CA ARG A 35 12.10 -1.96 1.03
C ARG A 35 11.33 -3.08 0.36
N GLN A 36 11.20 -4.24 1.01
CA GLN A 36 10.45 -5.37 0.47
C GLN A 36 8.95 -5.05 0.32
N THR A 37 8.38 -4.29 1.24
CA THR A 37 6.99 -3.84 1.15
C THR A 37 6.79 -2.92 -0.06
N ALA A 38 7.73 -2.00 -0.31
CA ALA A 38 7.67 -1.12 -1.48
C ALA A 38 7.81 -1.89 -2.80
N LEU A 39 8.74 -2.85 -2.86
CA LEU A 39 8.93 -3.73 -4.01
C LEU A 39 7.67 -4.54 -4.29
N ARG A 40 7.09 -5.16 -3.26
CA ARG A 40 5.84 -5.93 -3.35
C ARG A 40 4.68 -5.07 -3.86
N ALA A 41 4.53 -3.84 -3.37
CA ALA A 41 3.47 -2.94 -3.84
C ALA A 41 3.58 -2.64 -5.34
N ARG A 42 4.81 -2.42 -5.84
CA ARG A 42 5.05 -2.23 -7.28
C ARG A 42 4.76 -3.49 -8.09
N ALA A 43 5.18 -4.66 -7.60
CA ALA A 43 4.91 -5.95 -8.25
C ALA A 43 3.41 -6.24 -8.36
N ILE A 44 2.65 -5.99 -7.29
CA ILE A 44 1.18 -6.14 -7.30
C ILE A 44 0.53 -5.15 -8.27
N ALA A 45 1.00 -3.91 -8.34
CA ALA A 45 0.48 -2.93 -9.30
C ALA A 45 0.78 -3.34 -10.75
N ALA A 46 1.97 -3.88 -11.03
CA ALA A 46 2.31 -4.42 -12.35
C ALA A 46 1.45 -5.63 -12.72
N PHE A 47 1.21 -6.54 -11.77
CA PHE A 47 0.28 -7.65 -11.94
C PHE A 47 -1.15 -7.17 -12.23
N ALA A 48 -1.64 -6.16 -11.51
CA ALA A 48 -2.95 -5.58 -11.78
C ALA A 48 -3.03 -4.95 -13.19
N ALA A 49 -1.94 -4.33 -13.65
CA ALA A 49 -1.87 -3.73 -14.99
C ALA A 49 -1.85 -4.77 -16.12
N SER A 50 -1.31 -5.98 -15.90
CA SER A 50 -1.37 -7.07 -16.89
C SER A 50 -2.73 -7.75 -16.97
N ARG A 51 -3.66 -7.41 -16.07
CA ARG A 51 -5.02 -7.96 -15.96
C ARG A 51 -6.07 -6.84 -16.00
N PRO A 52 -6.26 -6.16 -17.14
CA PRO A 52 -7.25 -5.09 -17.24
C PRO A 52 -8.68 -5.66 -17.18
N ALA A 53 -9.60 -4.91 -16.57
CA ALA A 53 -11.03 -5.27 -16.52
C ALA A 53 -11.66 -5.42 -17.92
N SER A 54 -11.08 -4.80 -18.95
CA SER A 54 -11.52 -4.96 -20.34
C SER A 54 -11.31 -6.37 -20.90
N ALA A 55 -10.50 -7.21 -20.25
CA ALA A 55 -10.32 -8.61 -20.62
C ALA A 55 -11.35 -9.54 -19.96
N ASP A 56 -12.15 -9.02 -19.03
CA ASP A 56 -13.20 -9.80 -18.36
C ASP A 56 -14.48 -9.86 -19.20
N ARG A 57 -15.34 -10.82 -18.83
CA ARG A 57 -16.69 -10.94 -19.37
C ARG A 57 -17.52 -9.71 -19.00
N GLN A 58 -18.38 -9.30 -19.92
CA GLN A 58 -19.21 -8.11 -19.70
C GLN A 58 -20.33 -8.41 -18.70
N PRO A 59 -20.75 -7.42 -17.88
CA PRO A 59 -21.88 -7.57 -16.98
C PRO A 59 -23.13 -8.03 -17.74
N GLY A 60 -23.71 -9.16 -17.32
CA GLY A 60 -24.86 -9.80 -17.98
C GLY A 60 -24.52 -11.09 -18.74
N GLU A 61 -23.23 -11.37 -18.96
CA GLU A 61 -22.78 -12.66 -19.50
C GLU A 61 -22.74 -13.74 -18.41
N ALA A 62 -22.95 -15.00 -18.81
CA ALA A 62 -22.87 -16.12 -17.88
C ALA A 62 -21.47 -16.20 -17.26
N GLY A 63 -21.40 -16.17 -15.92
CA GLY A 63 -20.14 -16.19 -15.18
C GLY A 63 -19.45 -14.83 -15.02
N ALA A 64 -20.08 -13.72 -15.43
CA ALA A 64 -19.65 -12.38 -15.07
C ALA A 64 -19.99 -12.07 -13.60
N MET A 65 -19.17 -11.27 -12.92
CA MET A 65 -19.47 -10.81 -11.57
C MET A 65 -20.79 -10.03 -11.52
N ALA A 66 -21.60 -10.30 -10.48
CA ALA A 66 -22.86 -9.61 -10.23
C ALA A 66 -22.69 -8.09 -10.11
N ALA A 67 -23.65 -7.34 -10.66
CA ALA A 67 -23.62 -5.88 -10.75
C ALA A 67 -23.54 -5.19 -9.37
N GLU A 68 -24.19 -5.76 -8.35
CA GLU A 68 -24.16 -5.26 -6.97
C GLU A 68 -22.76 -5.35 -6.37
N ARG A 69 -22.04 -6.44 -6.68
CA ARG A 69 -20.66 -6.65 -6.22
C ARG A 69 -19.72 -5.66 -6.93
N TRP A 70 -19.89 -5.45 -8.23
CA TRP A 70 -19.19 -4.40 -8.99
C TRP A 70 -19.44 -3.00 -8.41
N ALA A 71 -20.68 -2.66 -8.07
CA ALA A 71 -21.02 -1.36 -7.48
C ALA A 71 -20.39 -1.14 -6.09
N SER A 72 -20.17 -2.23 -5.34
CA SER A 72 -19.55 -2.19 -4.01
C SER A 72 -18.02 -2.10 -4.02
N ARG A 73 -17.39 -2.37 -5.17
CA ARG A 73 -15.94 -2.48 -5.34
C ARG A 73 -15.25 -1.13 -5.19
N ALA A 74 -14.06 -1.12 -4.58
CA ALA A 74 -13.27 0.11 -4.42
C ALA A 74 -12.94 0.74 -5.79
N GLU A 75 -12.98 2.07 -5.88
CA GLU A 75 -12.75 2.79 -7.14
C GLU A 75 -11.42 2.44 -7.80
N VAL A 76 -10.36 2.27 -7.01
CA VAL A 76 -9.02 1.92 -7.51
C VAL A 76 -8.96 0.54 -8.17
N LEU A 77 -9.94 -0.33 -7.90
CA LEU A 77 -10.02 -1.67 -8.49
C LEU A 77 -10.93 -1.73 -9.73
N ARG A 78 -11.58 -0.63 -10.12
CA ARG A 78 -12.41 -0.59 -11.34
C ARG A 78 -11.67 -0.93 -12.64
N PRO A 79 -10.42 -0.48 -12.86
CA PRO A 79 -9.72 -0.83 -14.09
C PRO A 79 -9.09 -2.24 -14.05
N VAL A 80 -9.19 -2.96 -12.93
CA VAL A 80 -8.52 -4.24 -12.69
C VAL A 80 -9.51 -5.38 -12.78
N SER A 81 -9.06 -6.49 -13.38
CA SER A 81 -9.85 -7.70 -13.55
C SER A 81 -10.56 -8.15 -12.26
N GLU A 82 -11.77 -8.66 -12.42
CA GLU A 82 -12.59 -9.28 -11.38
C GLU A 82 -11.89 -10.48 -10.74
N TRP A 83 -10.99 -11.16 -11.47
CA TRP A 83 -10.25 -12.34 -11.03
C TRP A 83 -9.00 -12.01 -10.23
N ALA A 84 -8.45 -10.79 -10.36
CA ALA A 84 -7.16 -10.42 -9.78
C ALA A 84 -7.10 -10.60 -8.26
N THR A 85 -8.22 -10.36 -7.55
CA THR A 85 -8.30 -10.56 -6.10
C THR A 85 -8.14 -12.02 -5.71
N SER A 86 -8.80 -12.93 -6.44
CA SER A 86 -8.75 -14.38 -6.18
C SER A 86 -7.38 -14.95 -6.56
N GLU A 87 -6.82 -14.54 -7.69
CA GLU A 87 -5.47 -14.93 -8.11
C GLU A 87 -4.44 -14.51 -7.05
N LEU A 88 -4.51 -13.28 -6.55
CA LEU A 88 -3.60 -12.80 -5.50
C LEU A 88 -3.79 -13.54 -4.17
N ALA A 89 -5.03 -13.87 -3.80
CA ALA A 89 -5.33 -14.62 -2.57
C ALA A 89 -4.68 -16.01 -2.60
N ILE A 90 -4.77 -16.71 -3.72
CA ILE A 90 -4.15 -18.03 -3.93
C ILE A 90 -2.63 -17.89 -3.93
N ALA A 91 -2.08 -16.95 -4.72
CA ALA A 91 -0.63 -16.78 -4.88
C ALA A 91 0.09 -16.48 -3.55
N LEU A 92 -0.57 -15.75 -2.64
CA LEU A 92 -0.03 -15.39 -1.34
C LEU A 92 -0.50 -16.28 -0.20
N ASN A 93 -1.37 -17.26 -0.47
CA ASN A 93 -2.04 -18.09 0.53
C ASN A 93 -2.68 -17.26 1.66
N VAL A 94 -3.49 -16.26 1.27
CA VAL A 94 -4.22 -15.38 2.20
C VAL A 94 -5.72 -15.39 1.91
N THR A 95 -6.52 -14.87 2.84
CA THR A 95 -7.95 -14.71 2.61
C THR A 95 -8.24 -13.72 1.48
N THR A 96 -9.36 -13.89 0.79
CA THR A 96 -9.81 -12.97 -0.28
C THR A 96 -9.92 -11.53 0.21
N GLN A 97 -10.43 -11.33 1.44
CA GLN A 97 -10.51 -10.00 2.05
C GLN A 97 -9.11 -9.37 2.20
N ARG A 98 -8.13 -10.13 2.72
CA ARG A 98 -6.76 -9.62 2.91
C ARG A 98 -6.10 -9.32 1.56
N ALA A 99 -6.36 -10.14 0.54
CA ALA A 99 -5.88 -9.91 -0.82
C ALA A 99 -6.47 -8.62 -1.41
N GLU A 100 -7.79 -8.39 -1.26
CA GLU A 100 -8.44 -7.16 -1.73
C GLU A 100 -7.83 -5.92 -1.07
N GLU A 101 -7.67 -5.94 0.25
CA GLU A 101 -7.04 -4.87 1.01
C GLU A 101 -5.61 -4.60 0.53
N GLU A 102 -4.85 -5.65 0.24
CA GLU A 102 -3.48 -5.54 -0.27
C GLU A 102 -3.43 -4.96 -1.69
N LEU A 103 -4.38 -5.34 -2.55
CA LEU A 103 -4.50 -4.86 -3.93
C LEU A 103 -4.87 -3.36 -3.94
N VAL A 104 -5.86 -2.97 -3.13
CA VAL A 104 -6.26 -1.56 -2.93
C VAL A 104 -5.09 -0.74 -2.40
N ARG A 105 -4.38 -1.24 -1.38
CA ARG A 105 -3.23 -0.55 -0.79
C ARG A 105 -2.12 -0.35 -1.82
N SER A 106 -1.76 -1.40 -2.55
CA SER A 106 -0.67 -1.39 -3.52
C SER A 106 -0.93 -0.39 -4.66
N LEU A 107 -2.14 -0.41 -5.22
CA LEU A 107 -2.55 0.53 -6.27
C LEU A 107 -2.62 1.97 -5.77
N THR A 108 -3.06 2.18 -4.52
CA THR A 108 -3.07 3.51 -3.91
C THR A 108 -1.65 4.04 -3.71
N LEU A 109 -0.73 3.21 -3.21
CA LEU A 109 0.67 3.61 -3.01
C LEU A 109 1.36 3.96 -4.32
N VAL A 110 1.18 3.15 -5.36
CA VAL A 110 1.83 3.36 -6.66
C VAL A 110 1.17 4.51 -7.43
N GLY A 111 -0.16 4.57 -7.47
CA GLY A 111 -0.90 5.52 -8.31
C GLY A 111 -1.18 6.87 -7.66
N ARG A 112 -1.32 6.93 -6.32
CA ARG A 112 -1.76 8.15 -5.62
C ARG A 112 -0.73 8.68 -4.62
N LEU A 113 0.11 7.83 -4.03
CA LEU A 113 1.05 8.20 -2.97
C LEU A 113 2.53 7.81 -3.27
N PRO A 114 3.08 8.17 -4.45
CA PRO A 114 4.42 7.72 -4.84
C PRO A 114 5.54 8.22 -3.90
N ARG A 115 5.37 9.40 -3.27
CA ARG A 115 6.31 9.92 -2.27
C ARG A 115 6.34 9.09 -0.99
N VAL A 116 5.19 8.58 -0.56
CA VAL A 116 5.10 7.68 0.61
C VAL A 116 5.78 6.36 0.30
N LEU A 117 5.59 5.84 -0.92
CA LEU A 117 6.27 4.63 -1.37
C LEU A 117 7.79 4.81 -1.42
N ALA A 118 8.27 5.96 -1.88
CA ALA A 118 9.70 6.28 -1.87
C ALA A 118 10.26 6.38 -0.44
N ALA A 119 9.53 7.06 0.47
CA ALA A 119 9.92 7.16 1.88
C ALA A 119 9.94 5.81 2.60
N LEU A 120 9.04 4.88 2.22
CA LEU A 120 9.04 3.51 2.72
C LEU A 120 10.27 2.74 2.21
N GLN A 121 10.60 2.92 0.94
CA GLN A 121 11.75 2.27 0.31
C GLN A 121 13.10 2.81 0.85
N SER A 122 13.18 4.09 1.19
CA SER A 122 14.38 4.66 1.82
C SER A 122 14.45 4.34 3.32
N GLY A 123 13.39 3.79 3.92
CA GLY A 123 13.36 3.47 5.34
C GLY A 123 13.12 4.66 6.26
N VAL A 124 12.76 5.82 5.70
CA VAL A 124 12.36 7.03 6.44
C VAL A 124 10.98 6.83 7.09
N LEU A 125 10.12 6.03 6.46
CA LEU A 125 8.80 5.69 6.97
C LEU A 125 8.75 4.22 7.39
N HIS A 126 8.30 3.96 8.61
CA HIS A 126 8.04 2.60 9.09
C HIS A 126 6.72 2.05 8.51
N VAL A 127 6.67 0.76 8.14
CA VAL A 127 5.49 0.11 7.54
C VAL A 127 4.23 0.28 8.38
N GLY A 128 4.37 0.32 9.71
CA GLY A 128 3.25 0.54 10.64
C GLY A 128 2.45 1.83 10.38
N HIS A 129 3.06 2.87 9.78
CA HIS A 129 2.37 4.11 9.46
C HIS A 129 1.42 4.00 8.25
N LEU A 130 1.54 2.95 7.43
CA LEU A 130 0.66 2.75 6.28
C LEU A 130 -0.80 2.59 6.70
N CYS A 131 -1.08 1.93 7.84
CA CYS A 131 -2.43 1.74 8.36
C CYS A 131 -3.10 3.06 8.81
N ALA A 132 -2.34 4.00 9.36
CA ALA A 132 -2.89 5.31 9.74
C ALA A 132 -3.27 6.12 8.50
N CYS A 133 -2.43 6.10 7.47
CA CYS A 133 -2.66 6.84 6.22
C CYS A 133 -3.74 6.23 5.32
N SER A 134 -3.94 4.91 5.32
CA SER A 134 -4.91 4.24 4.41
C SER A 134 -6.34 4.16 4.94
N SER A 135 -6.61 4.65 6.15
CA SER A 135 -7.89 4.47 6.86
C SER A 135 -9.00 5.46 6.47
N THR A 136 -8.78 6.33 5.48
CA THR A 136 -9.75 7.35 5.05
C THR A 136 -10.98 6.79 4.31
N SER A 137 -11.04 5.47 4.04
CA SER A 137 -12.24 4.85 3.46
C SER A 137 -13.30 4.59 4.53
N ARG A 138 -14.47 5.24 4.43
CA ARG A 138 -15.61 5.13 5.38
C ARG A 138 -16.17 3.71 5.57
N ARG A 139 -15.65 2.69 4.88
CA ARG A 139 -16.21 1.34 4.81
C ARG A 139 -15.64 0.35 5.85
N SER A 140 -14.64 0.75 6.65
CA SER A 140 -13.99 -0.15 7.64
C SER A 140 -14.57 -0.06 9.07
N ARG A 141 -15.88 0.17 9.25
CA ARG A 141 -16.48 0.20 10.62
C ARG A 141 -16.61 -1.17 11.30
N ARG A 142 -16.17 -2.28 10.68
CA ARG A 142 -16.38 -3.64 11.24
C ARG A 142 -15.14 -4.41 11.64
N THR A 143 -13.93 -4.01 11.26
CA THR A 143 -12.73 -4.53 11.91
C THR A 143 -12.42 -3.65 13.12
N ARG A 144 -12.73 -4.16 14.32
CA ARG A 144 -12.27 -3.58 15.58
C ARG A 144 -10.75 -3.58 15.59
N CYS A 145 -10.13 -2.54 15.04
CA CYS A 145 -8.89 -2.06 15.63
C CYS A 145 -9.27 -1.43 16.96
N ALA A 146 -8.60 -1.83 18.04
CA ALA A 146 -8.69 -1.16 19.32
C ALA A 146 -8.61 0.37 19.10
N PRO A 147 -9.42 1.18 19.81
CA PRO A 147 -9.38 2.63 19.61
C PRO A 147 -7.95 3.10 19.83
N ALA A 148 -7.34 3.64 18.77
CA ALA A 148 -6.11 4.40 18.90
C ALA A 148 -6.40 5.49 19.93
N SER A 149 -5.67 5.46 21.05
CA SER A 149 -5.68 6.55 21.99
C SER A 149 -5.43 7.85 21.22
N ARG A 150 -6.18 8.90 21.54
CA ARG A 150 -6.18 10.22 20.87
C ARG A 150 -4.83 10.96 20.94
N ALA A 151 -3.73 10.29 21.29
CA ALA A 151 -2.43 10.88 21.56
C ALA A 151 -1.50 10.97 20.33
N SER A 152 -1.85 10.38 19.17
CA SER A 152 -1.00 10.42 17.97
C SER A 152 -1.41 11.50 16.95
N CYS A 153 -2.35 12.37 17.28
CA CYS A 153 -2.52 13.63 16.57
C CYS A 153 -1.30 14.51 16.85
N TRP A 154 -0.28 14.42 16.00
CA TRP A 154 0.89 15.29 16.02
C TRP A 154 0.46 16.76 15.89
N ALA A 155 0.25 17.41 17.03
CA ALA A 155 0.05 18.84 17.17
C ALA A 155 1.38 19.45 17.64
N GLY A 156 2.37 19.55 16.74
CA GLY A 156 3.70 19.98 17.18
C GLY A 156 4.75 20.10 16.09
N TRP A 157 4.41 20.71 14.95
CA TRP A 157 5.43 21.19 14.02
C TRP A 157 5.33 22.72 13.93
N ARG A 158 6.33 23.41 14.47
CA ARG A 158 6.63 24.82 14.20
C ARG A 158 8.05 24.88 13.65
N PRO A 159 8.30 25.43 12.45
CA PRO A 159 9.65 25.66 11.98
C PRO A 159 10.19 26.96 12.58
N GLY A 160 11.41 26.90 13.11
CA GLY A 160 12.36 28.02 13.19
C GLY A 160 12.21 29.02 14.33
N ARG A 161 13.20 29.02 15.23
CA ARG A 161 14.18 30.12 15.37
C ARG A 161 15.50 29.56 15.87
#